data_AF-A0A967HJG5-F1
#
_entry.id   AF-A0A967HJG5-F1
#
_cell.length_a   1.000
_cell.length_b   1.000
_cell.length_c   1.000
_cell.angle_alpha   90.00
_cell.angle_beta   90.00
_cell.angle_gamma   90.00
#
_symmetry.space_group_name_H-M   'P 1'
#
loop_
_entity.id
_entity.type
_entity.pdbx_description
1 polymer ?
#
loop_
_entity_poly.entity_id
_entity_poly.type
_entity_poly.pdbx_seq_one_letter_code
_entity_poly.pdbx_strand_id
1 'polypeptide(L)' 'RSGRAITMNGTVPGPLLRFREGDEAVIHVTNRLEEDTSIHWHGLILPNPMDGVPQVNFPGIRPGET' A
#
# COMPACT_ATOMS: atom_id res chain seq x y z
N ARG A 1 -5.04 26.95 7.41
CA ARG A 1 -5.62 25.94 8.32
C ARG A 1 -4.61 24.81 8.49
N SER A 2 -4.48 24.25 9.68
CA SER A 2 -3.71 23.02 9.93
C SER A 2 -4.68 21.84 10.07
N GLY A 3 -4.25 20.63 9.69
CA GLY A 3 -5.04 19.41 9.73
C GLY A 3 -4.13 18.17 9.83
N ARG A 4 -4.70 17.02 10.22
CA ARG A 4 -4.00 15.73 10.21
C ARG A 4 -4.11 15.11 8.83
N ALA A 5 -3.03 14.50 8.37
CA ALA A 5 -2.98 13.72 7.14
C ALA A 5 -2.45 12.31 7.45
N ILE A 6 -3.04 11.32 6.79
CA ILE A 6 -2.42 10.00 6.67
C ILE A 6 -1.28 10.13 5.66
N THR A 7 -0.15 9.52 5.98
CA THR A 7 1.07 9.63 5.18
C THR A 7 1.68 8.26 4.95
N MET A 8 2.50 8.14 3.92
CA MET A 8 3.32 6.96 3.66
C MET A 8 4.76 7.35 3.94
N ASN A 9 5.42 6.69 4.89
CA ASN A 9 6.78 7.03 5.34
C ASN A 9 6.94 8.51 5.78
N GLY A 10 5.90 9.10 6.37
CA GLY A 10 5.93 10.47 6.90
C GLY A 10 5.69 11.57 5.87
N THR A 11 5.43 11.22 4.60
CA THR A 11 5.15 12.20 3.55
C THR A 11 3.78 12.00 2.89
N VAL A 12 3.22 13.13 2.45
CA VAL A 12 2.09 13.17 1.51
C VAL A 12 2.41 14.24 0.45
N PRO A 13 2.60 13.87 -0.82
CA PRO A 13 2.52 12.53 -1.40
C PRO A 13 3.53 11.52 -0.81
N GLY A 14 3.22 10.22 -0.93
CA GLY A 14 4.11 9.14 -0.49
C GLY A 14 5.42 9.05 -1.30
N PRO A 15 6.32 8.11 -0.95
CA PRO A 15 7.60 7.96 -1.62
C PRO A 15 7.43 7.53 -3.09
N LEU A 16 8.33 8.02 -3.96
CA LEU A 16 8.42 7.56 -5.34
C LEU A 16 9.04 6.17 -5.38
N LEU A 17 8.28 5.18 -5.87
CA LEU A 17 8.80 3.87 -6.25
C LEU A 17 9.09 3.86 -7.75
N ARG A 18 10.26 3.36 -8.16
CA ARG A 18 10.69 3.32 -9.56
C ARG A 18 11.19 1.94 -9.90
N PHE A 19 10.63 1.37 -10.98
CA PHE A 19 10.94 0.03 -11.48
C PHE A 19 11.18 0.10 -13.00
N ARG A 20 11.71 -0.97 -13.56
CA ARG A 20 11.75 -1.23 -15.00
C ARG A 20 10.73 -2.32 -15.34
N GLU A 21 10.24 -2.29 -16.58
CA GLU A 21 9.38 -3.37 -17.08
C GLU A 21 10.10 -4.72 -16.98
N GLY A 22 9.39 -5.72 -16.44
CA GLY A 22 9.94 -7.06 -16.20
C GLY A 22 10.62 -7.25 -14.84
N ASP A 23 10.80 -6.19 -14.05
CA ASP A 23 11.34 -6.32 -12.69
C ASP A 23 10.34 -7.06 -11.78
N GLU A 24 10.88 -7.92 -10.92
CA GLU A 24 10.15 -8.41 -9.74
C GLU A 24 10.43 -7.46 -8.56
N ALA A 25 9.37 -6.91 -7.98
CA ALA A 25 9.46 -5.98 -6.86
C ALA A 25 8.80 -6.58 -5.61
N VAL A 26 9.51 -6.52 -4.48
CA VAL A 26 8.95 -6.86 -3.17
C VAL A 26 8.81 -5.58 -2.35
N ILE A 27 7.58 -5.24 -1.99
CA ILE A 27 7.26 -4.08 -1.15
C ILE A 27 6.60 -4.58 0.13
N HIS A 28 7.23 -4.33 1.27
CA HIS A 28 6.65 -4.58 2.59
C HIS A 28 5.86 -3.35 3.06
N VAL A 29 4.58 -3.53 3.37
CA VAL A 29 3.69 -2.43 3.77
C VAL A 29 3.30 -2.62 5.23
N THR A 30 3.97 -1.94 6.14
CA THR A 30 3.58 -1.96 7.56
C THR A 30 2.48 -0.94 7.84
N ASN A 31 1.31 -1.40 8.28
CA ASN A 31 0.21 -0.53 8.69
C ASN A 31 0.48 0.06 10.08
N ARG A 32 0.73 1.37 10.15
CA ARG A 32 0.92 2.11 11.42
C ARG A 32 -0.31 2.93 11.84
N LEU A 33 -1.44 2.70 11.17
CA LEU A 33 -2.72 3.30 11.54
C LEU A 33 -3.40 2.48 12.63
N GLU A 34 -4.45 3.04 13.21
CA GLU A 34 -5.32 2.36 14.18
C GLU A 34 -6.47 1.59 13.52
N GLU A 35 -6.55 1.62 12.18
CA GLU A 35 -7.59 0.98 11.36
C GLU A 35 -6.98 0.06 10.30
N ASP A 36 -7.74 -0.95 9.85
CA ASP A 36 -7.34 -1.82 8.74
C ASP A 36 -7.09 -0.99 7.48
N THR A 37 -6.05 -1.33 6.73
CA THR A 37 -5.67 -0.58 5.53
C THR A 37 -5.23 -1.48 4.37
N SER A 38 -4.96 -0.88 3.23
CA SER A 38 -4.50 -1.55 2.01
C SER A 38 -3.71 -0.59 1.12
N ILE A 39 -3.00 -1.16 0.14
CA ILE A 39 -2.38 -0.42 -0.95
C ILE A 39 -2.85 -1.06 -2.26
N HIS A 40 -3.49 -0.26 -3.11
CA HIS A 40 -3.82 -0.66 -4.47
C HIS A 40 -2.79 -0.11 -5.46
N TRP A 41 -2.30 -0.96 -6.36
CA TRP A 41 -1.29 -0.63 -7.35
C TRP A 41 -1.91 -0.17 -8.66
N HIS A 42 -2.38 1.07 -8.66
CA HIS A 42 -3.18 1.62 -9.76
C HIS A 42 -2.48 1.49 -11.13
N GLY A 43 -3.10 0.72 -12.03
CA GLY A 43 -2.67 0.56 -13.42
C GLY A 43 -1.64 -0.54 -13.69
N LEU A 44 -1.21 -1.29 -12.67
CA LEU A 44 -0.31 -2.42 -12.87
C LEU A 44 -1.09 -3.72 -13.17
N ILE A 45 -0.55 -4.53 -14.08
CA ILE A 45 -1.02 -5.90 -14.31
C ILE A 45 -0.17 -6.82 -13.45
N LEU A 46 -0.78 -7.47 -12.46
CA LEU A 46 -0.11 -8.26 -11.44
C LEU A 46 -1.01 -9.40 -10.94
N PRO A 47 -0.47 -10.40 -10.22
CA PRO A 47 -1.28 -11.47 -9.65
C PRO A 47 -2.41 -10.91 -8.77
N ASN A 48 -3.63 -11.43 -8.93
CA ASN A 48 -4.82 -10.95 -8.24
C ASN A 48 -4.66 -10.77 -6.71
N PRO A 49 -3.99 -11.67 -5.95
CA PRO A 49 -3.79 -11.48 -4.51
C PRO A 49 -2.94 -10.27 -4.12
N MET A 50 -2.21 -9.67 -5.07
CA MET A 50 -1.31 -8.53 -4.86
C MET A 50 -1.97 -7.18 -5.20
N ASP A 51 -3.18 -7.17 -5.74
CA ASP A 51 -3.85 -5.94 -6.21
C ASP A 51 -4.40 -5.06 -5.08
N GLY A 52 -4.53 -5.63 -3.87
CA GLY A 52 -4.80 -4.85 -2.67
C GLY A 52 -6.24 -4.39 -2.51
N VAL A 53 -7.21 -5.26 -2.84
CA VAL A 53 -8.66 -5.02 -2.63
C VAL A 53 -9.16 -5.88 -1.45
N PRO A 54 -9.31 -5.30 -0.24
CA PRO A 54 -9.71 -6.07 0.93
C PRO A 54 -11.05 -6.79 0.72
N GLN A 55 -11.16 -7.98 1.29
CA GLN A 55 -12.35 -8.85 1.24
C GLN A 55 -12.71 -9.40 -0.15
N VAL A 56 -11.98 -9.01 -1.20
CA VAL A 56 -12.13 -9.55 -2.56
C VAL A 56 -10.97 -10.50 -2.88
N ASN A 57 -9.74 -10.01 -2.77
CA ASN A 57 -8.55 -10.77 -3.17
C ASN A 57 -7.51 -10.96 -2.06
N PHE A 58 -7.67 -10.29 -0.91
CA PHE A 58 -6.87 -10.49 0.31
C PHE A 58 -7.62 -9.92 1.55
N PRO A 59 -7.20 -10.23 2.80
CA PRO A 59 -7.93 -9.83 4.00
C PRO A 59 -7.80 -8.35 4.43
N GLY A 60 -6.89 -7.57 3.84
CA GLY A 60 -6.48 -6.27 4.39
C GLY A 60 -5.24 -6.39 5.29
N ILE A 61 -4.60 -5.26 5.59
CA ILE A 61 -3.45 -5.17 6.49
C ILE A 61 -3.96 -4.61 7.82
N ARG A 62 -4.00 -5.43 8.86
CA ARG A 62 -4.46 -5.02 10.19
C ARG A 62 -3.50 -4.03 10.85
N PRO A 63 -3.94 -3.20 11.81
CA PRO A 63 -3.08 -2.33 12.60
C PRO A 63 -1.84 -3.07 13.16
N GLY A 64 -0.66 -2.53 12.88
CA GLY A 64 0.63 -3.08 13.32
C GLY A 64 1.17 -4.24 12.50
N GLU A 65 0.43 -4.76 11.51
CA GLU A 65 0.88 -5.86 10.64
C GLU A 65 1.61 -5.36 9.39
N THR A 66 2.30 -6.28 8.70
CA THR A 66 3.03 -6.05 7.45
C THR A 66 2.62 -7.06 6.39
#